data_AF-A0A5Q0SLT6-F1
#
_entry.id   AF-A0A5Q0SLT6-F1
#
_cell.length_a   1.000
_cell.length_b   1.000
_cell.length_c   1.000
_cell.angle_alpha   90.00
_cell.angle_beta   90.00
_cell.angle_gamma   90.00
#
_symmetry.space_group_name_H-M   'P 1'
#
loop_
_entity.id
_entity.type
_entity.pdbx_description
1 polymer ?
#
loop_
_entity_poly.entity_id
_entity_poly.type
_entity_poly.pdbx_seq_one_letter_code
_entity_poly.pdbx_strand_id
1 'polypeptide(L)' 'MEDVKHSVEKIIKDREWITFNDLLKYVPYPAPEVYSALSQLIKEKKVGRRGRYFYYIKG' A
#
# COMPACT_ATOMS: atom_id res chain seq x y z
N MET A 1 -5.69 -12.26 -5.20
CA MET A 1 -5.35 -10.86 -5.60
C MET A 1 -6.01 -9.86 -4.67
N GLU A 2 -7.30 -10.03 -4.32
CA GLU A 2 -7.98 -9.23 -3.30
C GLU A 2 -7.31 -9.27 -1.91
N ASP A 3 -6.76 -10.43 -1.52
CA ASP A 3 -6.08 -10.60 -0.23
C ASP A 3 -4.82 -9.73 -0.10
N VAL A 4 -4.06 -9.59 -1.20
CA VAL A 4 -2.86 -8.74 -1.26
C VAL A 4 -3.25 -7.28 -1.10
N LYS A 5 -4.29 -6.84 -1.82
CA LYS A 5 -4.80 -5.48 -1.74
C LYS A 5 -5.31 -5.14 -0.34
N HIS A 6 -6.10 -6.02 0.27
CA HIS A 6 -6.61 -5.81 1.62
C HIS A 6 -5.49 -5.75 2.66
N SER A 7 -4.46 -6.59 2.51
CA SER A 7 -3.28 -6.59 3.38
C SER A 7 -2.48 -5.29 3.25
N VAL A 8 -2.19 -4.85 2.02
CA VAL A 8 -1.50 -3.59 1.73
C VAL A 8 -2.28 -2.39 2.28
N GLU A 9 -3.60 -2.35 2.06
CA GLU A 9 -4.48 -1.29 2.57
C GLU A 9 -4.43 -1.21 4.10
N LYS A 10 -4.50 -2.37 4.79
CA LYS A 10 -4.42 -2.43 6.25
C LYS A 10 -3.09 -1.89 6.80
N ILE A 11 -1.96 -2.26 6.19
CA ILE A 11 -0.64 -1.79 6.63
C ILE A 11 -0.50 -0.28 6.44
N ILE A 12 -0.92 0.26 5.30
CA ILE A 12 -0.82 1.71 5.03
C ILE A 12 -1.79 2.51 5.91
N LYS A 13 -2.93 1.94 6.27
CA LYS A 13 -3.88 2.56 7.20
C LYS A 13 -3.34 2.61 8.64
N ASP A 14 -2.63 1.56 9.06
CA ASP A 14 -1.97 1.48 10.37
C ASP A 14 -0.74 2.40 10.46
N ARG A 15 0.01 2.50 9.36
CA ARG A 15 1.26 3.27 9.24
C ARG A 15 0.99 4.54 8.43
N GLU A 16 0.71 5.66 9.10
CA GLU A 16 0.36 6.94 8.44
C GLU A 16 1.27 7.32 7.26
N TRP A 17 2.58 7.01 7.34
CA TRP A 17 3.55 7.20 6.26
C TRP A 17 4.48 5.98 6.14
N ILE A 18 4.46 5.29 4.99
CA ILE A 18 5.27 4.09 4.76
C ILE A 18 5.92 4.07 3.38
N THR A 19 7.14 3.53 3.25
CA THR A 19 7.78 3.34 1.93
C THR A 19 7.43 2.00 1.32
N PHE A 20 7.64 1.82 0.00
CA PHE A 20 7.44 0.52 -0.64
C PHE A 20 8.32 -0.59 -0.02
N ASN A 21 9.59 -0.29 0.26
CA ASN A 21 10.49 -1.25 0.91
C ASN A 21 10.03 -1.63 2.32
N ASP A 22 9.44 -0.69 3.07
CA ASP A 22 8.87 -1.01 4.37
C ASP A 22 7.62 -1.85 4.22
N LEU A 23 6.75 -1.54 3.26
CA LEU A 23 5.56 -2.33 2.95
C LEU A 23 5.94 -3.80 2.73
N LEU A 24 6.96 -4.08 1.92
CA LEU A 24 7.46 -5.44 1.65
C LEU A 24 7.96 -6.20 2.89
N LYS A 25 8.33 -5.51 3.98
CA LYS A 25 8.69 -6.17 5.24
C LYS A 25 7.48 -6.66 6.03
N TYR A 26 6.30 -6.07 5.78
CA TYR A 26 5.07 -6.36 6.52
C TYR A 26 4.10 -7.26 5.74
N VAL A 27 4.18 -7.27 4.41
CA VAL A 27 3.35 -8.14 3.58
C VAL A 27 4.14 -9.35 3.07
N PRO A 28 3.69 -10.60 3.34
CA PRO A 28 4.36 -11.81 2.87
C PRO A 28 3.99 -12.12 1.41
N TYR A 29 4.08 -11.11 0.53
CA TYR A 29 3.71 -11.22 -0.89
C TYR A 29 4.86 -10.74 -1.79
N PRO A 30 4.98 -11.29 -3.02
CA PRO A 30 5.98 -10.85 -3.98
C PRO A 30 5.86 -9.37 -4.33
N ALA A 31 7.00 -8.69 -4.51
CA ALA A 31 7.04 -7.27 -4.84
C ALA A 31 6.15 -6.86 -6.04
N PRO A 32 6.05 -7.63 -7.15
CA PRO A 32 5.16 -7.29 -8.25
C PRO A 32 3.68 -7.26 -7.85
N GLU A 33 3.24 -8.19 -7.00
CA GLU A 33 1.86 -8.27 -6.54
C GLU A 33 1.53 -7.11 -5.61
N VAL A 34 2.45 -6.81 -4.69
CA VAL A 34 2.34 -5.68 -3.77
C VAL A 34 2.29 -4.36 -4.53
N TYR A 35 3.11 -4.20 -5.57
CA TYR A 35 3.11 -3.02 -6.42
C TYR A 35 1.80 -2.88 -7.22
N SER A 36 1.29 -3.99 -7.76
CA SER A 36 0.01 -4.01 -8.48
C SER A 36 -1.15 -3.59 -7.56
N ALA A 37 -1.22 -4.16 -6.36
CA ALA A 37 -2.21 -3.80 -5.34
C ALA A 37 -2.12 -2.32 -4.92
N LEU A 38 -0.91 -1.83 -4.67
CA LEU A 38 -0.66 -0.43 -4.32
C LEU A 38 -1.10 0.53 -5.45
N SER A 39 -0.81 0.18 -6.69
CA SER A 39 -1.22 0.94 -7.89
C SER A 39 -2.75 1.01 -8.01
N GLN A 40 -3.45 -0.09 -7.72
CA GLN A 40 -4.92 -0.10 -7.68
C GLN A 40 -5.47 0.82 -6.58
N LEU A 41 -4.93 0.75 -5.36
CA LEU A 41 -5.37 1.60 -4.25
C LEU A 41 -5.16 3.11 -4.51
N ILE A 42 -4.10 3.46 -5.26
CA ILE A 42 -3.87 4.82 -5.72
C ILE A 42 -4.91 5.24 -6.77
N LYS A 43 -5.23 4.36 -7.74
CA LYS A 43 -6.29 4.62 -8.74
C LYS A 43 -7.66 4.81 -8.09
N GLU A 44 -7.93 4.05 -7.02
CA GLU A 44 -9.16 4.16 -6.22
C GLU A 44 -9.17 5.36 -5.27
N LYS A 45 -8.11 6.19 -5.27
CA LYS A 45 -7.94 7.35 -4.37
C LYS A 45 -8.01 7.00 -2.88
N LYS A 46 -7.73 5.74 -2.52
CA LYS A 46 -7.62 5.31 -1.11
C LYS A 46 -6.22 5.58 -0.54
N VAL A 47 -5.20 5.53 -1.38
CA VAL A 47 -3.80 5.75 -1.00
C VAL A 47 -3.21 6.90 -1.80
N GLY A 48 -2.55 7.81 -1.09
CA GLY A 48 -1.77 8.90 -1.65
C GLY A 48 -0.29 8.56 -1.71
N ARG A 49 0.45 9.25 -2.57
CA ARG A 49 1.91 9.16 -2.66
C ARG A 49 2.52 10.54 -2.53
N ARG A 50 3.52 10.68 -1.65
CA ARG A 50 4.38 11.88 -1.54
C ARG A 50 5.84 11.45 -1.60
N GLY A 51 6.50 11.73 -2.72
CA GLY A 51 7.85 11.24 -2.96
C GLY A 51 7.93 9.71 -2.94
N ARG A 52 8.69 9.16 -1.98
CA ARG A 52 8.84 7.71 -1.74
C ARG A 52 7.86 7.13 -0.72
N TYR A 53 7.06 7.97 -0.08
CA TYR A 53 6.13 7.57 0.97
C TYR A 53 4.70 7.43 0.40
N PHE A 54 4.01 6.44 0.93
CA PHE A 54 2.59 6.15 0.72
C PHE A 54 1.85 6.40 2.03
N TYR A 55 0.67 6.96 1.93
CA TYR A 55 -0.17 7.29 3.08
C TYR A 55 -1.63 7.01 2.75
N TYR A 56 -2.41 6.62 3.77
CA TYR A 56 -3.84 6.40 3.60
C TYR A 56 -4.55 7.76 3.50
N ILE A 57 -5.39 7.93 2.48
CA ILE A 57 -6.23 9.12 2.35
C ILE A 57 -7.45 8.88 3.23
N LYS A 58 -7.46 9.51 4.41
CA LYS A 58 -8.66 9.55 5.27
C LYS A 58 -9.73 10.34 4.53
N GLY A 59 -10.74 9.63 4.03
CA GLY A 59 -12.01 10.21 3.64
C GLY A 59 -12.82 10.65 4.85
#